data_AF-A0A2V1DPM9-F1
#
_entry.id   AF-A0A2V1DPM9-F1
#
_cell.length_a   1.000
_cell.length_b   1.000
_cell.length_c   1.000
_cell.angle_alpha   90.00
_cell.angle_beta   90.00
_cell.angle_gamma   90.00
#
_symmetry.space_group_name_H-M   'P 1'
#
loop_
_entity.id
_entity.type
_entity.pdbx_description
1 polymer ?
#
loop_
_entity_poly.entity_id
_entity_poly.type
_entity_poly.pdbx_seq_one_letter_code
_entity_poly.pdbx_strand_id
1 'polypeptide(L)'
;MARIACVYHQLHAKIRLRRWSPSGIANFVIEADDELATIIEQLPLHLQYDEEGATHDQQELETHYPWIVTQKTSLAMVLLYYRLAINRVLQGYWLEGSMNFARARSVCISSAVGMIDSANSTAGTFNRLRTWDFAMLIFSATVTLALEVRRADEQNSRFIDAITQSKNLLRTVQFENKLAREALSILQE
;
A
#
# COMPACT_ATOMS: atom_id res chain seq x y z
N MET A 1 7.73 6.62 11.12
CA MET A 1 7.18 7.71 10.27
C MET A 1 8.25 8.67 9.76
N ALA A 2 9.00 9.37 10.61
CA ALA A 2 10.06 10.30 10.13
C ALA A 2 11.06 9.64 9.17
N ARG A 3 11.58 8.44 9.51
CA ARG A 3 12.49 7.67 8.64
C ARG A 3 11.87 7.38 7.27
N ILE A 4 10.61 6.94 7.22
CA ILE A 4 9.89 6.65 5.96
C ILE A 4 9.75 7.91 5.11
N ALA A 5 9.40 9.04 5.74
CA ALA A 5 9.30 10.33 5.05
C ALA A 5 10.65 10.76 4.47
N CYS A 6 11.76 10.54 5.20
CA CYS A 6 13.10 10.81 4.70
C CYS A 6 13.44 9.96 3.46
N VAL A 7 13.21 8.64 3.51
CA VAL A 7 13.44 7.72 2.37
C VAL A 7 12.66 8.19 1.14
N TYR A 8 11.37 8.44 1.31
CA TYR A 8 10.50 8.90 0.22
C TYR A 8 10.94 10.26 -0.34
N HIS A 9 11.26 11.21 0.54
CA HIS A 9 11.74 12.53 0.14
C HIS A 9 13.08 12.45 -0.62
N GLN A 10 14.03 11.66 -0.13
CA GLN A 10 15.34 11.49 -0.75
C GLN A 10 15.23 10.88 -2.14
N LEU A 11 14.38 9.85 -2.32
CA LEU A 11 14.09 9.28 -3.63
C LEU A 11 13.58 10.35 -4.61
N HIS A 12 12.54 11.08 -4.21
CA HIS A 12 11.96 12.11 -5.05
C HIS A 12 12.91 13.26 -5.34
N ALA A 13 13.75 13.64 -4.38
CA ALA A 13 14.80 14.63 -4.57
C ALA A 13 15.80 14.13 -5.62
N LYS A 14 16.36 12.91 -5.46
CA LYS A 14 17.31 12.30 -6.41
C LYS A 14 16.76 12.29 -7.84
N ILE A 15 15.51 11.84 -8.03
CA ILE A 15 14.86 11.78 -9.35
C ILE A 15 14.70 13.16 -9.99
N ARG A 16 14.44 14.21 -9.21
CA ARG A 16 14.23 15.57 -9.73
C ARG A 16 15.51 16.33 -10.08
N LEU A 17 16.67 15.92 -9.57
CA LEU A 17 17.94 16.66 -9.78
C LEU A 17 18.33 16.77 -11.25
N ARG A 18 18.07 15.73 -12.05
CA ARG A 18 18.40 15.69 -13.48
C ARG A 18 17.59 14.61 -14.19
N ARG A 19 17.70 14.54 -15.51
CA ARG A 19 17.19 13.40 -16.28
C ARG A 19 18.08 12.19 -16.04
N TRP A 20 17.47 11.10 -15.58
CA TRP A 20 18.12 9.82 -15.33
C TRP A 20 17.73 8.81 -16.39
N SER A 21 18.59 7.82 -16.64
CA SER A 21 18.19 6.64 -17.41
C SER A 21 17.14 5.82 -16.63
N PRO A 22 16.28 5.03 -17.32
CA PRO A 22 15.35 4.12 -16.65
C PRO A 22 16.05 3.20 -15.64
N SER A 23 17.24 2.70 -15.99
CA SER A 23 18.08 1.90 -15.09
C SER A 23 18.58 2.65 -13.85
N GLY A 24 18.93 3.94 -13.99
CA GLY A 24 19.33 4.78 -12.86
C GLY A 24 18.17 5.04 -11.90
N ILE A 25 16.97 5.28 -12.44
CA ILE A 25 15.75 5.41 -11.63
C ILE A 25 15.45 4.08 -10.93
N ALA A 26 15.62 2.95 -11.61
CA ALA A 26 15.42 1.63 -11.03
C ALA A 26 16.29 1.39 -9.80
N ASN A 27 17.57 1.75 -9.88
CA ASN A 27 18.49 1.60 -8.76
C ASN A 27 18.07 2.45 -7.55
N PHE A 28 17.64 3.70 -7.76
CA PHE A 28 17.15 4.52 -6.65
C PHE A 28 15.88 3.97 -6.00
N VAL A 29 14.98 3.41 -6.81
CA VAL A 29 13.75 2.79 -6.31
C VAL A 29 14.06 1.53 -5.51
N ILE A 30 15.00 0.71 -5.96
CA ILE A 30 15.45 -0.49 -5.22
C ILE A 30 16.13 -0.08 -3.91
N GLU A 31 17.07 0.88 -3.93
CA GLU A 31 17.70 1.41 -2.72
C GLU A 31 16.64 1.89 -1.70
N ALA A 32 15.64 2.66 -2.17
CA ALA A 32 14.59 3.17 -1.30
C ALA A 32 13.66 2.07 -0.76
N ASP A 33 13.33 1.05 -1.57
CA ASP A 33 12.53 -0.09 -1.10
C ASP A 33 13.29 -0.96 -0.10
N ASP A 34 14.59 -1.19 -0.30
CA ASP A 34 15.44 -1.94 0.62
C ASP A 34 15.62 -1.20 1.96
N GLU A 35 15.78 0.13 1.94
CA GLU A 35 15.76 0.97 3.15
C GLU A 35 14.41 0.88 3.88
N LEU A 36 13.30 0.86 3.14
CA LEU A 36 11.96 0.71 3.72
C LEU A 36 11.74 -0.70 4.29
N ALA A 37 12.24 -1.75 3.64
CA ALA A 37 12.22 -3.12 4.16
C ALA A 37 12.98 -3.22 5.49
N THR A 38 14.15 -2.59 5.58
CA THR A 38 14.93 -2.51 6.84
C THR A 38 14.14 -1.81 7.96
N ILE A 39 13.36 -0.77 7.64
CA ILE A 39 12.49 -0.10 8.63
C ILE A 39 11.39 -1.05 9.12
N ILE A 40 10.83 -1.87 8.22
CA ILE A 40 9.77 -2.85 8.55
C ILE A 40 10.31 -3.95 9.46
N GLU A 41 11.50 -4.49 9.15
CA GLU A 41 12.16 -5.53 9.97
C GLU A 41 12.51 -5.05 11.38
N GLN A 42 12.76 -3.75 11.55
CA GLN A 42 13.11 -3.13 12.83
C GLN A 42 11.87 -2.73 13.67
N LEU A 43 10.66 -3.06 13.23
CA LEU A 43 9.47 -2.77 14.03
C LEU A 43 9.47 -3.58 15.33
N PRO A 44 9.00 -3.00 16.45
CA PRO A 44 8.77 -3.76 17.68
C PRO A 44 7.85 -4.97 17.42
N LEU A 45 8.12 -6.10 18.06
CA LEU A 45 7.38 -7.36 17.88
C LEU A 45 5.85 -7.18 17.95
N HIS A 46 5.34 -6.43 18.94
CA HIS A 46 3.90 -6.18 19.08
C HIS A 46 3.28 -5.34 17.95
N LEU A 47 4.11 -4.72 17.08
CA LEU A 47 3.70 -3.97 15.89
C LEU A 47 4.03 -4.70 14.58
N GLN A 48 4.69 -5.87 14.64
CA GLN A 48 4.92 -6.71 13.47
C GLN A 48 3.59 -7.35 13.03
N TYR A 49 3.41 -7.48 11.73
CA TYR A 49 2.24 -8.11 11.14
C TYR A 49 2.55 -9.60 10.96
N ASP A 50 2.38 -10.39 12.01
CA ASP A 50 2.64 -11.83 11.96
C ASP A 50 1.48 -12.54 11.26
N GLU A 51 1.75 -13.17 10.10
CA GLU A 51 0.76 -13.96 9.35
C GLU A 51 0.56 -15.37 9.94
N GLU A 52 1.48 -15.84 10.79
CA GLU A 52 1.44 -17.20 11.35
C GLU A 52 1.72 -17.21 12.86
N GLY A 53 0.65 -17.26 13.65
CA GLY A 53 0.72 -17.62 15.07
C GLY A 53 1.05 -16.45 16.01
N ALA A 54 0.08 -15.55 16.21
CA ALA A 54 0.10 -14.69 17.39
C ALA A 54 0.30 -15.58 18.62
N THR A 55 1.39 -15.36 19.36
CA THR A 55 1.61 -16.06 20.62
C THR A 55 0.45 -15.76 21.57
N HIS A 56 0.13 -16.69 22.47
CA HIS A 56 -0.95 -16.51 23.45
C HIS A 56 -0.83 -15.16 24.17
N ASP A 57 0.39 -14.77 24.51
CA ASP A 57 0.75 -13.48 25.13
C ASP A 57 0.36 -12.28 24.26
N GLN A 58 0.47 -12.37 22.94
CA GLN A 58 0.17 -11.29 21.98
C GLN A 58 -1.35 -11.12 21.81
N GLN A 59 -2.11 -12.22 21.82
CA GLN A 59 -3.57 -12.19 21.83
C GLN A 59 -4.13 -11.64 23.14
N GLU A 60 -3.53 -12.01 24.28
CA GLU A 60 -3.87 -11.42 25.58
C GLU A 60 -3.58 -9.92 25.60
N LEU A 61 -2.45 -9.49 25.04
CA LEU A 61 -2.08 -8.08 24.93
C LEU A 61 -3.09 -7.30 24.06
N GLU A 62 -3.46 -7.84 22.90
CA GLU A 62 -4.43 -7.21 21.99
C GLU A 62 -5.84 -7.14 22.61
N THR A 63 -6.21 -8.11 23.44
CA THR A 63 -7.47 -8.11 24.19
C THR A 63 -7.48 -7.02 25.27
N HIS A 64 -6.38 -6.88 26.02
CA HIS A 64 -6.26 -5.85 27.06
C HIS A 64 -6.09 -4.44 26.48
N TYR A 65 -5.49 -4.34 25.28
CA TYR A 65 -5.14 -3.08 24.64
C TYR A 65 -5.62 -3.04 23.18
N PRO A 66 -6.92 -2.77 22.92
CA PRO A 66 -7.49 -2.75 21.56
C PRO A 66 -6.85 -1.72 20.61
N TRP A 67 -6.15 -0.72 21.16
CA TRP A 67 -5.39 0.25 20.36
C TRP A 67 -4.23 -0.40 19.60
N ILE A 68 -3.72 -1.56 20.05
CA ILE A 68 -2.61 -2.28 19.40
C ILE A 68 -3.02 -2.75 18.01
N VAL A 69 -4.16 -3.45 17.90
CA VAL A 69 -4.71 -3.90 16.60
C VAL A 69 -4.89 -2.71 15.66
N THR A 70 -5.49 -1.63 16.19
CA THR A 70 -5.73 -0.41 15.42
C THR A 70 -4.42 0.24 14.95
N GLN A 71 -3.38 0.21 15.77
CA GLN A 71 -2.06 0.73 15.42
C GLN A 71 -1.32 -0.16 14.42
N LYS A 72 -1.37 -1.49 14.57
CA LYS A 72 -0.81 -2.47 13.63
C LYS A 72 -1.38 -2.25 12.23
N THR A 73 -2.71 -2.17 12.11
CA THR A 73 -3.36 -1.95 10.81
C THR A 73 -2.95 -0.61 10.20
N SER A 74 -2.98 0.48 10.97
CA SER A 74 -2.59 1.79 10.42
C SER A 74 -1.12 1.86 10.04
N LEU A 75 -0.24 1.20 10.79
CA LEU A 75 1.17 1.11 10.46
C LEU A 75 1.39 0.30 9.17
N ALA A 76 0.75 -0.87 9.05
CA ALA A 76 0.78 -1.69 7.84
C ALA A 76 0.29 -0.92 6.62
N MET A 77 -0.87 -0.24 6.72
CA MET A 77 -1.41 0.60 5.65
C MET A 77 -0.42 1.65 5.16
N VAL A 78 0.23 2.37 6.08
CA VAL A 78 1.19 3.42 5.74
C VAL A 78 2.46 2.82 5.12
N LEU A 79 3.00 1.74 5.68
CA LEU A 79 4.20 1.08 5.16
C LEU A 79 3.98 0.52 3.75
N LEU A 80 2.88 -0.21 3.55
CA LEU A 80 2.51 -0.74 2.25
C LEU A 80 2.23 0.39 1.24
N TYR A 81 1.63 1.50 1.66
CA TYR A 81 1.46 2.66 0.79
C TYR A 81 2.79 3.23 0.31
N TYR A 82 3.77 3.41 1.20
CA TYR A 82 5.06 3.95 0.78
C TYR A 82 5.83 2.97 -0.10
N ARG A 83 5.74 1.65 0.15
CA ARG A 83 6.29 0.63 -0.76
C ARG A 83 5.63 0.72 -2.14
N LEU A 84 4.30 0.83 -2.18
CA LEU A 84 3.55 1.04 -3.41
C LEU A 84 4.00 2.32 -4.12
N ALA A 85 4.05 3.46 -3.42
CA ALA A 85 4.37 4.77 -3.99
C ALA A 85 5.79 4.82 -4.56
N ILE A 86 6.77 4.24 -3.84
CA ILE A 86 8.16 4.13 -4.29
C ILE A 86 8.26 3.27 -5.55
N ASN A 87 7.71 2.06 -5.53
CA ASN A 87 7.81 1.13 -6.66
C ASN A 87 6.99 1.56 -7.89
N ARG A 88 5.88 2.28 -7.68
CA ARG A 88 5.05 2.83 -8.76
C ARG A 88 5.77 3.89 -9.60
N VAL A 89 6.87 4.49 -9.12
CA VAL A 89 7.73 5.36 -9.95
C VAL A 89 8.13 4.66 -11.25
N LEU A 90 8.28 3.34 -11.23
CA LEU A 90 8.67 2.54 -12.40
C LEU A 90 7.49 2.04 -13.25
N GLN A 91 6.25 2.46 -12.98
CA GLN A 91 5.05 1.94 -13.66
C GLN A 91 5.05 2.12 -15.18
N GLY A 92 5.72 3.15 -15.69
CA GLY A 92 5.90 3.35 -17.13
C GLY A 92 6.85 2.32 -17.76
N TYR A 93 7.77 1.75 -16.98
CA TYR A 93 8.85 0.86 -17.44
C TYR A 93 8.57 -0.63 -17.17
N TRP A 94 7.46 -0.96 -16.48
CA TRP A 94 7.15 -2.33 -16.05
C TRP A 94 7.13 -3.38 -17.17
N LEU A 95 6.86 -2.99 -18.42
CA LEU A 95 6.79 -3.90 -19.56
C LEU A 95 8.09 -3.97 -20.38
N GLU A 96 9.14 -3.24 -20.00
CA GLU A 96 10.41 -3.19 -20.75
C GLU A 96 11.32 -4.43 -20.54
N GLY A 97 10.79 -5.51 -19.95
CA GLY A 97 11.48 -6.81 -19.85
C GLY A 97 12.65 -6.88 -18.85
N SER A 98 12.94 -5.82 -18.12
CA SER A 98 13.98 -5.83 -17.08
C SER A 98 13.51 -6.53 -15.79
N MET A 99 14.37 -7.36 -15.20
CA MET A 99 14.12 -8.01 -13.92
C MET A 99 13.81 -7.01 -12.80
N ASN A 100 14.48 -5.85 -12.79
CA ASN A 100 14.25 -4.80 -11.80
C ASN A 100 12.84 -4.19 -11.93
N PHE A 101 12.37 -4.01 -13.16
CA PHE A 101 11.02 -3.50 -13.39
C PHE A 101 9.95 -4.53 -13.04
N ALA A 102 10.21 -5.80 -13.31
CA ALA A 102 9.34 -6.90 -12.88
C ALA A 102 9.26 -7.02 -11.35
N ARG A 103 10.40 -6.90 -10.64
CA ARG A 103 10.44 -6.86 -9.17
C ARG A 103 9.61 -5.69 -8.64
N ALA A 104 9.82 -4.48 -9.17
CA ALA A 104 9.07 -3.30 -8.72
C ALA A 104 7.56 -3.42 -8.98
N ARG A 105 7.16 -3.97 -10.14
CA ARG A 105 5.76 -4.29 -10.44
C ARG A 105 5.18 -5.25 -9.40
N SER A 106 5.88 -6.36 -9.12
CA SER A 106 5.46 -7.35 -8.14
C SER A 106 5.27 -6.74 -6.75
N VAL A 107 6.24 -5.98 -6.25
CA VAL A 107 6.15 -5.31 -4.94
C VAL A 107 4.99 -4.32 -4.90
N CYS A 108 4.80 -3.54 -5.97
CA CYS A 108 3.72 -2.56 -6.06
C CYS A 108 2.33 -3.21 -5.99
N ILE A 109 2.12 -4.29 -6.75
CA ILE A 109 0.86 -5.04 -6.78
C ILE A 109 0.60 -5.74 -5.44
N SER A 110 1.59 -6.44 -4.90
CA SER A 110 1.46 -7.12 -3.59
C SER A 110 1.16 -6.12 -2.48
N SER A 111 1.78 -4.93 -2.52
CA SER A 111 1.49 -3.86 -1.56
C SER A 111 0.05 -3.35 -1.71
N ALA A 112 -0.45 -3.16 -2.93
CA ALA A 112 -1.82 -2.72 -3.17
C ALA A 112 -2.85 -3.73 -2.65
N VAL A 113 -2.63 -5.02 -2.90
CA VAL A 113 -3.49 -6.10 -2.38
C VAL A 113 -3.43 -6.13 -0.86
N GLY A 114 -2.24 -6.13 -0.26
CA GLY A 114 -2.08 -6.16 1.19
C GLY A 114 -2.72 -4.97 1.90
N MET A 115 -2.74 -3.79 1.28
CA MET A 115 -3.47 -2.62 1.82
C MET A 115 -4.97 -2.88 1.87
N ILE A 116 -5.54 -3.45 0.80
CA ILE A 116 -6.98 -3.73 0.72
C ILE A 116 -7.34 -4.82 1.74
N ASP A 117 -6.55 -5.88 1.82
CA ASP A 117 -6.73 -6.97 2.78
C ASP A 117 -6.67 -6.46 4.23
N SER A 118 -5.67 -5.61 4.54
CA SER A 118 -5.51 -4.97 5.86
C SER A 118 -6.69 -4.06 6.22
N ALA A 119 -7.24 -3.37 5.23
CA ALA A 119 -8.38 -2.49 5.42
C ALA A 119 -9.68 -3.26 5.69
N ASN A 120 -9.86 -4.41 5.04
CA ASN A 120 -11.03 -5.27 5.22
C ASN A 120 -11.00 -6.03 6.55
N SER A 121 -9.82 -6.51 6.97
CA SER A 121 -9.68 -7.28 8.23
C SER A 121 -10.08 -6.48 9.47
N THR A 122 -9.93 -5.15 9.41
CA THR A 122 -10.15 -4.25 10.55
C THR A 122 -11.42 -3.40 10.40
N ALA A 123 -12.28 -3.70 9.42
CA ALA A 123 -13.47 -2.91 9.09
C ALA A 123 -14.44 -2.70 10.28
N GLY A 124 -14.34 -3.50 11.35
CA GLY A 124 -15.07 -3.31 12.60
C GLY A 124 -14.68 -2.06 13.42
N THR A 125 -13.55 -1.40 13.14
CA THR A 125 -13.06 -0.24 13.94
C THR A 125 -13.25 1.08 13.16
N PHE A 126 -14.52 1.41 12.92
CA PHE A 126 -15.04 2.32 11.88
C PHE A 126 -14.57 3.79 11.89
N ASN A 127 -13.96 4.33 12.95
CA ASN A 127 -13.66 5.77 13.00
C ASN A 127 -12.52 6.21 12.08
N ARG A 128 -11.56 5.33 11.77
CA ARG A 128 -10.44 5.63 10.86
C ARG A 128 -10.80 5.49 9.38
N LEU A 129 -11.86 4.76 9.02
CA LEU A 129 -12.30 4.65 7.62
C LEU A 129 -12.82 5.99 7.08
N ARG A 130 -13.26 6.88 7.99
CA ARG A 130 -13.86 8.17 7.66
C ARG A 130 -12.83 9.24 7.32
N THR A 131 -11.56 9.05 7.66
CA THR A 131 -10.53 10.07 7.43
C THR A 131 -10.13 10.12 5.96
N TRP A 132 -9.73 11.30 5.49
CA TRP A 132 -9.41 11.52 4.07
C TRP A 132 -8.20 10.69 3.60
N ASP A 133 -7.24 10.47 4.50
CA ASP A 133 -6.02 9.71 4.25
C ASP A 133 -6.37 8.25 3.94
N PHE A 134 -7.25 7.63 4.73
CA PHE A 134 -7.70 6.27 4.47
C PHE A 134 -8.30 6.13 3.06
N ALA A 135 -9.23 7.00 2.69
CA ALA A 135 -9.84 6.97 1.36
C ALA A 135 -8.80 7.17 0.25
N MET A 136 -7.80 8.03 0.45
CA MET A 136 -6.69 8.23 -0.50
C MET A 136 -5.83 6.98 -0.67
N LEU A 137 -5.51 6.31 0.44
CA LEU A 137 -4.71 5.09 0.44
C LEU A 137 -5.43 3.97 -0.33
N ILE A 138 -6.72 3.74 -0.02
CA ILE A 138 -7.54 2.74 -0.69
C ILE A 138 -7.72 3.06 -2.17
N PHE A 139 -7.98 4.31 -2.51
CA PHE A 139 -8.07 4.74 -3.91
C PHE A 139 -6.76 4.48 -4.67
N SER A 140 -5.62 4.87 -4.10
CA SER A 140 -4.30 4.67 -4.71
C SER A 140 -3.97 3.19 -4.94
N ALA A 141 -4.31 2.31 -3.99
CA ALA A 141 -4.16 0.87 -4.14
C ALA A 141 -5.09 0.34 -5.25
N THR A 142 -6.34 0.76 -5.25
CA THR A 142 -7.37 0.31 -6.21
C THR A 142 -7.02 0.71 -7.64
N VAL A 143 -6.59 1.97 -7.87
CA VAL A 143 -6.17 2.44 -9.19
C VAL A 143 -4.96 1.65 -9.69
N THR A 144 -4.01 1.34 -8.81
CA THR A 144 -2.84 0.53 -9.16
C THR A 144 -3.27 -0.84 -9.69
N LEU A 145 -4.17 -1.53 -8.99
CA LEU A 145 -4.71 -2.82 -9.44
C LEU A 145 -5.58 -2.71 -10.69
N ALA A 146 -6.40 -1.68 -10.80
CA ALA A 146 -7.26 -1.47 -11.98
C ALA A 146 -6.43 -1.23 -13.25
N LEU A 147 -5.38 -0.41 -13.16
CA LEU A 147 -4.45 -0.20 -14.28
C LEU A 147 -3.71 -1.49 -14.64
N GLU A 148 -3.39 -2.31 -13.66
CA GLU A 148 -2.74 -3.59 -13.85
C GLU A 148 -3.65 -4.59 -14.59
N VAL A 149 -4.88 -4.77 -14.12
CA VAL A 149 -5.89 -5.63 -14.78
C VAL A 149 -6.17 -5.17 -16.21
N ARG A 150 -6.17 -3.86 -16.47
CA ARG A 150 -6.35 -3.31 -17.82
C ARG A 150 -5.19 -3.60 -18.78
N ARG A 151 -3.98 -3.84 -18.25
CA ARG A 151 -2.77 -4.10 -19.04
C ARG A 151 -2.49 -5.60 -19.21
N ALA A 152 -3.05 -6.45 -18.36
CA ALA A 152 -2.85 -7.88 -18.40
C ALA A 152 -3.82 -8.54 -19.39
N ASP A 153 -3.31 -9.46 -20.22
CA ASP A 153 -4.13 -10.26 -21.13
C ASP A 153 -5.02 -11.25 -20.38
N GLU A 154 -4.54 -11.75 -19.23
CA GLU A 154 -5.28 -12.61 -18.32
C GLU A 154 -5.69 -11.85 -17.06
N GLN A 155 -6.99 -11.84 -16.78
CA GLN A 155 -7.51 -11.20 -15.58
C GLN A 155 -7.27 -12.09 -14.35
N ASN A 156 -6.41 -11.63 -13.44
CA ASN A 156 -6.21 -12.29 -12.17
C ASN A 156 -7.43 -12.05 -11.26
N SER A 157 -8.15 -13.13 -10.91
CA SER A 157 -9.35 -13.08 -10.06
C SER A 157 -9.09 -12.39 -8.72
N ARG A 158 -7.93 -12.62 -8.10
CA ARG A 158 -7.55 -11.98 -6.84
C ARG A 158 -7.52 -10.46 -6.95
N PHE A 159 -7.11 -9.90 -8.10
CA PHE A 159 -7.07 -8.45 -8.29
C PHE A 159 -8.47 -7.88 -8.48
N ILE A 160 -9.34 -8.59 -9.20
CA ILE A 160 -10.75 -8.20 -9.36
C ILE A 160 -11.46 -8.21 -8.01
N ASP A 161 -11.23 -9.24 -7.20
CA ASP A 161 -11.83 -9.36 -5.87
C ASP A 161 -11.36 -8.20 -4.97
N ALA A 162 -10.05 -7.92 -4.94
CA ALA A 162 -9.51 -6.80 -4.18
C ALA A 162 -10.09 -5.45 -4.64
N ILE A 163 -10.18 -5.20 -5.95
CA ILE A 163 -10.81 -3.98 -6.50
C ILE A 163 -12.28 -3.88 -6.08
N THR A 164 -13.00 -4.99 -6.08
CA THR A 164 -14.42 -5.02 -5.69
C THR A 164 -14.58 -4.72 -4.20
N GLN A 165 -13.76 -5.36 -3.37
CA GLN A 165 -13.75 -5.13 -1.92
C GLN A 165 -13.40 -3.68 -1.58
N SER A 166 -12.38 -3.10 -2.24
CA SER A 166 -11.99 -1.71 -2.00
C SER A 166 -13.09 -0.71 -2.42
N LYS A 167 -13.78 -0.96 -3.53
CA LYS A 167 -14.98 -0.19 -3.93
C LYS A 167 -16.07 -0.27 -2.86
N ASN A 168 -16.29 -1.45 -2.29
CA ASN A 168 -17.27 -1.61 -1.20
C ASN A 168 -16.85 -0.83 0.05
N LEU A 169 -15.57 -0.87 0.44
CA LEU A 169 -15.06 -0.05 1.54
C LEU A 169 -15.24 1.45 1.31
N LEU A 170 -14.97 1.95 0.11
CA LEU A 170 -15.18 3.38 -0.20
C LEU A 170 -16.67 3.76 -0.14
N ARG A 171 -17.57 2.84 -0.56
CA ARG A 171 -19.03 3.07 -0.51
C ARG A 171 -19.56 3.21 0.91
N THR A 172 -18.99 2.52 1.89
CA THR A 172 -19.47 2.62 3.28
C THR A 172 -19.24 4.00 3.88
N VAL A 173 -18.23 4.75 3.40
CA VAL A 173 -17.85 6.06 3.94
C VAL A 173 -18.15 7.25 3.01
N GLN A 174 -18.66 7.01 1.80
CA GLN A 174 -18.86 8.05 0.76
C GLN A 174 -19.77 9.24 1.17
N PHE A 175 -20.66 9.04 2.15
CA PHE A 175 -21.58 10.08 2.62
C PHE A 175 -20.88 11.09 3.53
N GLU A 176 -19.90 10.62 4.30
CA GLU A 176 -19.15 11.43 5.28
C GLU A 176 -17.75 11.80 4.78
N ASN A 177 -17.28 11.18 3.69
CA ASN A 177 -15.97 11.40 3.09
C ASN A 177 -16.10 11.77 1.60
N LYS A 178 -15.88 13.06 1.30
CA LYS A 178 -15.94 13.58 -0.08
C LYS A 178 -14.94 12.88 -0.99
N LEU A 179 -13.74 12.57 -0.49
CA LEU A 179 -12.71 11.93 -1.29
C LEU A 179 -13.07 10.50 -1.68
N ALA A 180 -13.71 9.75 -0.78
CA ALA A 180 -14.22 8.42 -1.11
C ALA A 180 -15.29 8.46 -2.20
N ARG A 181 -16.14 9.49 -2.21
CA ARG A 181 -17.14 9.70 -3.26
C ARG A 181 -16.51 10.00 -4.61
N GLU A 182 -15.55 10.92 -4.67
CA GLU A 182 -14.82 11.24 -5.90
C GLU A 182 -14.02 10.03 -6.41
N ALA A 183 -13.37 9.30 -5.51
CA ALA A 183 -12.65 8.08 -5.82
C ALA A 183 -13.56 7.02 -6.48
N LEU A 184 -14.78 6.83 -5.97
CA LEU A 184 -15.75 5.92 -6.58
C LEU A 184 -16.17 6.35 -7.98
N SER A 185 -16.38 7.65 -8.20
CA SER A 185 -16.69 8.20 -9.53
C SER A 185 -15.58 7.87 -10.53
N ILE A 186 -14.33 8.17 -10.16
CA ILE A 186 -13.16 7.91 -11.02
C ILE A 186 -12.99 6.42 -11.33
N LEU A 187 -13.31 5.54 -10.37
CA LEU A 187 -13.18 4.08 -10.55
C LEU A 187 -14.34 3.44 -11.34
N GLN A 188 -15.37 4.21 -11.68
CA GLN A 188 -16.50 3.79 -12.52
C GLN A 188 -16.33 4.19 -13.99
N GLU A 189 -15.46 5.17 -14.27
CA GLU A 189 -15.00 5.57 -15.61
C GLU A 189 -13.97 4.56 -16.18
#